data_AF-A0A7W1MT42-F1
#
_entry.id   AF-A0A7W1MT42-F1
#
_cell.length_a   1.000
_cell.length_b   1.000
_cell.length_c   1.000
_cell.angle_alpha   90.00
_cell.angle_beta   90.00
_cell.angle_gamma   90.00
#
_symmetry.space_group_name_H-M   'P 1'
#
loop_
_entity.id
_entity.type
_entity.pdbx_description
1 polymer ?
#
loop_
_entity_poly.entity_id
_entity_poly.type
_entity_poly.pdbx_seq_one_letter_code
_entity_poly.pdbx_strand_id
1 'polypeptide(L)'
;MSDGQNRDVGYWFALPRLVARIAGRKVRRAEWSRWEAYGVGLLVFGIGCVFLAHALFEVVRPWALRSLCLLITPVAIWIACLLVYFVNWLIAGLLRRLGLYSAPTNNPLQSVMIISLITLLALLLLRDESGWFRSLGAFWLALLALNLLSAAILRTRHVP
;
A
#
# COMPACT_ATOMS: atom_id res chain seq x y z
N MET A 1 -6.98 31.72 23.80
CA MET A 1 -7.38 30.96 22.61
C MET A 1 -6.24 31.05 21.62
N SER A 2 -5.36 30.05 21.61
CA SER A 2 -4.32 29.88 20.60
C SER A 2 -4.62 28.54 19.97
N ASP A 3 -5.02 28.58 18.71
CA ASP A 3 -5.45 27.42 17.93
C ASP A 3 -4.38 26.34 17.98
N GLY A 4 -4.70 25.29 18.73
CA GLY A 4 -3.94 24.06 18.78
C GLY A 4 -3.81 23.57 17.35
N GLN A 5 -2.58 23.65 16.83
CA GLN A 5 -2.13 23.05 15.59
C GLN A 5 -2.93 21.78 15.34
N ASN A 6 -3.83 21.89 14.36
CA ASN A 6 -4.53 20.81 13.71
C ASN A 6 -3.44 19.86 13.17
N ARG A 7 -2.93 18.97 14.03
CA ARG A 7 -2.21 17.78 13.59
C ARG A 7 -3.26 16.95 12.90
N ASP A 8 -3.48 17.27 11.63
CA ASP A 8 -4.23 16.45 10.69
C ASP A 8 -3.51 15.10 10.66
N VAL A 9 -3.94 14.18 11.53
CA VAL A 9 -3.67 12.76 11.39
C VAL A 9 -4.52 12.33 10.20
N GLY A 10 -4.00 12.67 9.02
CA GLY A 10 -4.65 12.51 7.74
C GLY A 10 -4.75 11.04 7.38
N TYR A 11 -5.91 10.67 6.84
CA TYR A 11 -6.12 9.42 6.12
C TYR A 11 -4.93 9.16 5.19
N TRP A 12 -4.38 7.95 5.23
CA TRP A 12 -3.26 7.55 4.37
C TRP A 12 -3.67 7.51 2.89
N PHE A 13 -4.97 7.31 2.62
CA PHE A 13 -5.58 7.30 1.29
C PHE A 13 -6.62 8.42 1.14
N ALA A 14 -6.76 8.95 -0.08
CA ALA A 14 -7.66 10.06 -0.38
C ALA A 14 -9.12 9.62 -0.60
N LEU A 15 -9.33 8.36 -0.99
CA LEU A 15 -10.63 7.79 -1.32
C LEU A 15 -11.61 7.74 -0.13
N PRO A 16 -11.23 7.21 1.06
CA PRO A 16 -12.12 7.20 2.21
C PRO A 16 -12.41 8.61 2.73
N ARG A 17 -11.43 9.52 2.60
CA ARG A 17 -11.58 10.94 2.94
C ARG A 17 -12.61 11.64 2.05
N LEU A 18 -12.66 11.31 0.75
CA LEU A 18 -13.67 11.83 -0.16
C LEU A 18 -15.06 11.28 0.17
N VAL A 19 -15.18 9.97 0.43
CA VAL A 19 -16.45 9.32 0.80
C VAL A 19 -17.00 9.91 2.11
N ALA A 20 -16.16 10.10 3.12
CA ALA A 20 -16.56 10.72 4.38
C ALA A 20 -17.07 12.16 4.18
N ARG A 21 -16.42 12.93 3.28
CA ARG A 21 -16.82 14.31 2.95
C ARG A 21 -18.14 14.36 2.18
N ILE A 22 -18.40 13.41 1.27
CA ILE A 22 -19.67 13.30 0.53
C ILE A 22 -20.80 12.85 1.47
N ALA A 23 -20.53 11.97 2.43
CA ALA A 23 -21.51 11.47 3.39
C ALA A 23 -21.87 12.47 4.52
N GLY A 24 -21.35 13.69 4.49
CA GLY A 24 -21.62 14.73 5.50
C GLY A 24 -21.13 14.39 6.92
N ARG A 25 -20.31 13.35 7.09
CA ARG A 25 -19.82 12.91 8.41
C ARG A 25 -18.62 13.77 8.82
N LYS A 26 -18.62 14.23 10.08
CA LYS A 26 -17.38 14.78 10.69
C LYS A 26 -16.32 13.68 10.65
N VAL A 27 -15.19 14.02 10.06
CA VAL A 27 -14.02 13.17 9.86
C VAL A 27 -13.56 12.64 11.23
N ARG A 28 -14.02 11.45 11.63
CA ARG A 28 -13.75 10.86 12.95
C ARG A 28 -12.34 10.24 12.91
N ARG A 29 -11.38 11.07 13.35
CA ARG A 29 -9.98 11.20 12.86
C ARG A 29 -8.94 10.14 13.24
N ALA A 30 -9.25 9.05 13.94
CA ALA A 30 -8.18 8.17 14.46
C ALA A 30 -8.39 6.66 14.27
N GLU A 31 -9.62 6.15 14.41
CA GLU A 31 -9.86 4.69 14.37
C GLU A 31 -9.88 4.16 12.94
N TRP A 32 -10.54 4.85 12.01
CA TRP A 32 -10.64 4.43 10.61
C TRP A 32 -9.29 4.51 9.87
N SER A 33 -8.42 5.45 10.23
CA SER A 33 -7.08 5.58 9.66
C SER A 33 -6.20 4.34 9.92
N ARG A 34 -6.33 3.71 11.09
CA ARG A 34 -5.62 2.45 11.40
C ARG A 34 -6.18 1.29 10.59
N TRP A 35 -7.50 1.14 10.53
CA TRP A 35 -8.15 0.10 9.74
C TRP A 35 -7.82 0.18 8.26
N GLU A 36 -7.72 1.39 7.70
CA GLU A 36 -7.28 1.60 6.33
C GLU A 36 -5.82 1.22 6.11
N ALA A 37 -4.92 1.62 7.01
CA ALA A 37 -3.51 1.25 6.92
C ALA A 37 -3.31 -0.27 7.02
N TYR A 38 -4.03 -0.94 7.93
CA TYR A 38 -4.03 -2.40 8.03
C TYR A 38 -4.66 -3.08 6.82
N GLY A 39 -5.78 -2.57 6.31
CA GLY A 39 -6.47 -3.12 5.14
C GLY A 39 -5.62 -3.03 3.88
N VAL A 40 -5.01 -1.87 3.63
CA VAL A 40 -4.06 -1.70 2.52
C VAL A 40 -2.84 -2.59 2.73
N GLY A 41 -2.26 -2.62 3.92
CA GLY A 41 -1.12 -3.49 4.24
C GLY A 41 -1.43 -4.98 3.99
N LEU A 42 -2.62 -5.44 4.37
CA LEU A 42 -3.07 -6.81 4.13
C LEU A 42 -3.27 -7.10 2.65
N LEU A 43 -3.81 -6.14 1.90
CA LEU A 43 -4.07 -6.29 0.47
C LEU A 43 -2.75 -6.32 -0.32
N VAL A 44 -1.83 -5.42 0.01
CA VAL A 44 -0.44 -5.39 -0.45
C VAL A 44 0.25 -6.73 -0.20
N PHE A 45 0.16 -7.24 1.03
CA PHE A 45 0.74 -8.51 1.43
C PHE A 45 0.11 -9.69 0.69
N GLY A 46 -1.21 -9.67 0.54
CA GLY A 46 -1.98 -10.70 -0.16
C GLY A 46 -1.63 -10.80 -1.64
N ILE A 47 -1.56 -9.67 -2.36
CA ILE A 47 -1.14 -9.65 -3.77
C ILE A 47 0.28 -10.21 -3.92
N GLY A 48 1.19 -9.82 -3.01
CA GLY A 48 2.54 -10.39 -2.98
C GLY A 48 2.52 -11.91 -2.83
N CYS A 49 1.70 -12.43 -1.89
CA CYS A 49 1.62 -13.87 -1.61
C CYS A 49 1.08 -14.65 -2.79
N VAL A 50 0.03 -14.13 -3.41
CA VAL A 50 -0.60 -14.75 -4.57
C VAL A 50 0.37 -14.76 -5.76
N PHE A 51 1.10 -13.67 -5.99
CA PHE A 51 2.10 -13.60 -7.07
C PHE A 51 3.26 -14.57 -6.85
N LEU A 52 3.85 -14.58 -5.64
CA LEU A 52 4.99 -15.46 -5.35
C LEU A 52 4.59 -16.94 -5.37
N ALA A 53 3.41 -17.29 -4.84
CA ALA A 53 2.88 -18.64 -4.91
C ALA A 53 2.66 -19.10 -6.37
N HIS A 54 2.12 -18.21 -7.21
CA HIS A 54 1.94 -18.49 -8.63
C HIS A 54 3.28 -18.74 -9.34
N ALA A 55 4.26 -17.86 -9.16
CA ALA A 55 5.60 -18.02 -9.72
C ALA A 55 6.28 -19.32 -9.25
N LEU A 56 6.09 -19.70 -7.99
CA LEU A 56 6.66 -20.94 -7.45
C LEU A 56 5.96 -22.20 -7.99
N PHE A 57 4.67 -22.16 -8.30
CA PHE A 57 3.91 -23.32 -8.77
C PHE A 57 4.28 -23.78 -10.18
N GLU A 58 4.80 -22.87 -11.01
CA GLU A 58 5.36 -23.19 -12.32
C GLU A 58 6.66 -24.00 -12.21
N VAL A 59 7.46 -23.72 -11.17
CA VAL A 59 8.78 -24.34 -10.95
C VAL A 59 8.65 -25.63 -10.13
N VAL A 60 7.77 -25.63 -9.13
CA VAL A 60 7.62 -26.71 -8.16
C VAL A 60 6.50 -27.65 -8.60
N ARG A 61 6.87 -28.80 -9.17
CA ARG A 61 5.94 -29.83 -9.65
C ARG A 61 5.33 -30.73 -8.55
N PRO A 62 6.07 -31.17 -7.52
CA PRO A 62 5.51 -32.09 -6.52
C PRO A 62 4.49 -31.40 -5.62
N TRP A 63 3.33 -32.03 -5.42
CA TRP A 63 2.22 -31.46 -4.64
C TRP A 63 2.57 -31.20 -3.16
N ALA A 64 3.41 -32.07 -2.57
CA ALA A 64 3.94 -31.87 -1.22
C ALA A 64 4.82 -30.62 -1.11
N LEU A 65 5.68 -30.37 -2.10
CA LEU A 65 6.52 -29.17 -2.15
C LEU A 65 5.69 -27.90 -2.42
N ARG A 66 4.62 -27.97 -3.22
CA ARG A 66 3.68 -26.84 -3.41
C ARG A 66 3.01 -26.43 -2.10
N SER A 67 2.60 -27.41 -1.29
CA SER A 67 2.00 -27.16 0.02
C SER A 67 2.99 -26.50 0.99
N LEU A 68 4.25 -26.95 0.96
CA LEU A 68 5.32 -26.33 1.73
C LEU A 68 5.63 -24.89 1.24
N CYS A 69 5.65 -24.67 -0.07
CA CYS A 69 5.82 -23.34 -0.66
C CYS A 69 4.70 -22.38 -0.24
N LEU A 70 3.45 -22.82 -0.21
CA LEU A 70 2.33 -22.00 0.28
C LEU A 70 2.50 -21.60 1.74
N LEU A 71 3.07 -22.49 2.58
CA LEU A 71 3.32 -22.19 3.98
C LEU A 71 4.45 -21.17 4.17
N ILE A 72 5.51 -21.28 3.36
CA ILE A 72 6.71 -20.42 3.46
C ILE A 72 6.50 -19.06 2.79
N THR A 73 5.65 -18.99 1.76
CA THR A 73 5.42 -17.79 0.95
C THR A 73 5.03 -16.55 1.80
N PRO A 74 4.06 -16.61 2.72
CA PRO A 74 3.72 -15.50 3.59
C PRO A 74 4.91 -15.04 4.45
N VAL A 75 5.71 -15.98 4.97
CA VAL A 75 6.89 -15.68 5.78
C VAL A 75 7.95 -14.98 4.95
N ALA A 76 8.23 -15.48 3.74
CA ALA A 76 9.20 -14.89 2.82
C ALA A 76 8.82 -13.45 2.44
N ILE A 77 7.55 -13.20 2.15
CA ILE A 77 7.06 -11.86 1.80
C ILE A 77 7.07 -10.94 3.01
N TRP A 78 6.72 -11.46 4.19
CA TRP A 78 6.79 -10.68 5.41
C TRP A 78 8.23 -10.22 5.70
N ILE A 79 9.20 -11.12 5.54
CA ILE A 79 10.64 -10.79 5.63
C ILE A 79 11.04 -9.77 4.56
N ALA A 80 10.59 -9.94 3.31
CA ALA A 80 10.88 -8.98 2.24
C ALA A 80 10.30 -7.58 2.56
N CYS A 81 9.08 -7.51 3.09
CA CYS A 81 8.48 -6.26 3.56
C CYS A 81 9.28 -5.62 4.70
N LEU A 82 9.74 -6.43 5.67
CA LEU A 82 10.62 -5.96 6.75
C LEU A 82 11.96 -5.44 6.20
N LEU A 83 12.53 -6.10 5.21
CA LEU A 83 13.77 -5.67 4.56
C LEU A 83 13.57 -4.34 3.85
N VAL A 84 12.49 -4.18 3.08
CA VAL A 84 12.13 -2.90 2.44
C VAL A 84 11.95 -1.80 3.49
N TYR A 85 11.27 -2.11 4.60
CA TYR A 85 11.11 -1.18 5.71
C TYR A 85 12.46 -0.77 6.31
N PHE A 86 13.35 -1.73 6.53
CA PHE A 86 14.68 -1.51 7.08
C PHE A 86 15.58 -0.68 6.15
N VAL A 87 15.63 -1.02 4.86
CA VAL A 87 16.39 -0.26 3.84
C VAL A 87 15.86 1.16 3.76
N ASN A 88 14.54 1.35 3.75
CA ASN A 88 13.95 2.68 3.76
C ASN A 88 14.28 3.47 5.03
N TRP A 89 14.27 2.81 6.20
CA TRP A 89 14.71 3.42 7.46
C TRP A 89 16.19 3.84 7.40
N LEU A 90 17.06 3.01 6.81
CA LEU A 90 18.48 3.30 6.63
C LEU A 90 18.70 4.52 5.72
N ILE A 91 18.03 4.56 4.57
CA ILE A 91 18.10 5.68 3.61
C ILE A 91 17.60 6.97 4.26
N ALA A 92 16.46 6.92 4.94
CA ALA A 92 15.94 8.08 5.67
C ALA A 92 16.89 8.54 6.77
N GLY A 93 17.53 7.61 7.49
CA GLY A 93 18.57 7.91 8.48
C GLY A 93 19.80 8.58 7.86
N LEU A 94 20.24 8.13 6.67
CA LEU A 94 21.36 8.70 5.94
C LEU A 94 21.06 10.13 5.48
N LEU A 95 19.89 10.33 4.89
CA LEU A 95 19.43 11.65 4.42
C LEU A 95 19.26 12.65 5.56
N ARG A 96 18.83 12.18 6.74
CA ARG A 96 18.77 13.01 7.97
C ARG A 96 20.16 13.44 8.42
N ARG A 97 21.15 12.53 8.40
CA ARG A 97 22.55 12.86 8.75
C ARG A 97 23.16 13.88 7.79
N LEU A 98 22.75 13.85 6.52
CA LEU A 98 23.18 14.81 5.50
C LEU A 98 22.41 16.13 5.52
N GLY A 99 21.46 16.33 6.46
CA GLY A 99 20.65 17.55 6.57
C GLY A 99 19.61 17.73 5.46
N LEU A 100 19.46 16.74 4.57
CA LEU A 100 18.55 16.76 3.42
C LEU A 100 17.10 16.43 3.80
N TYR A 101 16.86 15.94 5.02
CA TYR A 101 15.55 15.44 5.44
C TYR A 101 15.31 15.73 6.93
N SER A 102 14.22 16.43 7.25
CA SER A 102 13.93 16.94 8.60
C SER A 102 12.65 16.39 9.25
N ALA A 103 11.81 15.62 8.54
CA ALA A 103 10.50 15.20 9.05
C ALA A 103 10.48 13.77 9.66
N PRO A 104 9.85 13.52 10.83
CA PRO A 104 10.06 12.27 11.56
C PRO A 104 9.10 11.11 11.25
N THR A 105 7.90 11.32 10.71
CA THR A 105 6.80 10.36 10.96
C THR A 105 5.88 9.98 9.79
N ASN A 106 6.02 10.59 8.61
CA ASN A 106 5.27 10.19 7.41
C ASN A 106 6.27 10.15 6.27
N ASN A 107 6.69 8.96 5.83
CA ASN A 107 7.62 8.81 4.70
C ASN A 107 6.81 8.62 3.41
N PRO A 108 6.38 9.69 2.72
CA PRO A 108 5.66 9.57 1.45
C PRO A 108 6.46 8.77 0.41
N LEU A 109 7.79 8.83 0.48
CA LEU A 109 8.67 8.03 -0.37
C LEU A 109 8.47 6.53 -0.17
N GLN A 110 8.27 6.08 1.06
CA GLN A 110 8.01 4.67 1.37
C GLN A 110 6.66 4.23 0.80
N SER A 111 5.63 5.06 0.97
CA SER A 111 4.30 4.83 0.40
C SER A 111 4.38 4.71 -1.12
N VAL A 112 5.07 5.64 -1.78
CA VAL A 112 5.23 5.66 -3.23
C VAL A 112 6.01 4.43 -3.71
N MET A 113 7.09 4.05 -3.03
CA MET A 113 7.89 2.88 -3.37
C MET A 113 7.10 1.57 -3.23
N ILE A 114 6.34 1.41 -2.15
CA ILE A 114 5.52 0.20 -1.93
C ILE A 114 4.39 0.15 -2.96
N ILE A 115 3.69 1.27 -3.18
CA ILE A 115 2.60 1.36 -4.16
C ILE A 115 3.12 1.11 -5.58
N SER A 116 4.28 1.65 -5.96
CA SER A 116 4.86 1.46 -7.29
C SER A 116 5.28 0.01 -7.53
N LEU A 117 5.93 -0.62 -6.55
CA LEU A 117 6.31 -2.03 -6.62
C LEU A 117 5.10 -2.95 -6.82
N ILE A 118 4.02 -2.70 -6.08
CA ILE A 118 2.81 -3.52 -6.15
C ILE A 118 2.01 -3.23 -7.41
N THR A 119 2.04 -2.00 -7.89
CA THR A 119 1.47 -1.65 -9.19
C THR A 119 2.20 -2.39 -10.31
N LEU A 120 3.53 -2.50 -10.24
CA LEU A 120 4.31 -3.31 -11.18
C LEU A 120 3.91 -4.80 -11.12
N LEU A 121 3.78 -5.37 -9.91
CA LEU A 121 3.31 -6.74 -9.71
C LEU A 121 1.88 -6.95 -10.25
N ALA A 122 0.97 -6.00 -10.02
CA ALA A 122 -0.40 -6.03 -10.53
C ALA A 122 -0.45 -5.95 -12.07
N LEU A 123 0.43 -5.18 -12.69
CA LEU A 123 0.57 -5.14 -14.15
C LEU A 123 1.09 -6.46 -14.72
N LEU A 124 2.02 -7.13 -14.02
CA LEU A 124 2.48 -8.47 -14.39
C LEU A 124 1.36 -9.50 -14.26
N LEU A 125 0.56 -9.44 -13.18
CA LEU A 125 -0.63 -10.27 -13.00
C LEU A 125 -1.69 -10.08 -14.10
N LEU A 126 -1.80 -8.86 -14.66
CA LEU A 126 -2.72 -8.58 -15.75
C LEU A 126 -2.39 -9.32 -17.05
N ARG A 127 -1.09 -9.54 -17.27
CA ARG A 127 -0.54 -10.21 -18.46
C ARG A 127 -0.69 -11.73 -18.40
N ASP A 128 -0.99 -12.27 -17.23
CA ASP A 128 -1.27 -13.70 -17.07
C ASP A 128 -2.56 -14.08 -17.85
N GLU A 129 -2.59 -15.33 -18.33
CA GLU A 129 -3.71 -15.89 -19.10
C GLU A 129 -4.85 -16.36 -18.19
N SER A 130 -4.54 -16.65 -16.93
CA SER A 130 -5.54 -17.03 -15.94
C SER A 130 -6.41 -15.83 -15.53
N GLY A 131 -7.72 -15.96 -15.77
CA GLY A 131 -8.70 -14.91 -15.51
C GLY A 131 -8.74 -14.45 -14.04
N TRP A 132 -8.36 -15.31 -13.10
CA TRP A 132 -8.36 -14.97 -11.68
C TRP A 132 -7.24 -13.98 -11.33
N PHE A 133 -6.01 -14.22 -11.79
CA PHE A 133 -4.88 -13.31 -11.55
C PHE A 133 -5.05 -11.98 -12.29
N ARG A 134 -5.59 -12.03 -13.52
CA ARG A 134 -5.96 -10.82 -14.26
C ARG A 134 -6.99 -9.97 -13.52
N SER A 135 -8.01 -10.60 -12.92
CA SER A 135 -9.02 -9.89 -12.13
C SER A 135 -8.43 -9.22 -10.88
N LEU A 136 -7.48 -9.88 -10.21
CA LEU A 136 -6.79 -9.34 -9.04
C LEU A 136 -5.92 -8.12 -9.39
N GLY A 137 -5.16 -8.20 -10.48
CA GLY A 137 -4.38 -7.08 -11.00
C GLY A 137 -5.27 -5.89 -11.39
N ALA A 138 -6.38 -6.16 -12.08
CA ALA A 138 -7.34 -5.14 -12.49
C ALA A 138 -8.01 -4.46 -11.29
N PHE A 139 -8.35 -5.24 -10.26
CA PHE A 139 -8.89 -4.74 -9.01
C PHE A 139 -7.93 -3.78 -8.29
N TRP A 140 -6.64 -4.12 -8.19
CA TRP A 140 -5.64 -3.22 -7.63
C TRP A 140 -5.52 -1.91 -8.42
N LEU A 141 -5.45 -1.99 -9.76
CA LEU A 141 -5.36 -0.80 -10.62
C LEU A 141 -6.60 0.09 -10.49
N ALA A 142 -7.79 -0.50 -10.38
CA ALA A 142 -9.03 0.25 -10.15
C ALA A 142 -9.00 0.98 -8.79
N LEU A 143 -8.55 0.32 -7.72
CA LEU A 143 -8.38 0.95 -6.41
C LEU A 143 -7.36 2.09 -6.44
N LEU A 144 -6.23 1.90 -7.12
CA LEU A 144 -5.21 2.92 -7.29
C LEU A 144 -5.75 4.13 -8.07
N ALA A 145 -6.45 3.89 -9.18
CA ALA A 145 -7.05 4.91 -10.02
C ALA A 145 -8.10 5.72 -9.24
N LEU A 146 -8.99 5.05 -8.51
CA LEU A 146 -9.98 5.69 -7.66
C LEU A 146 -9.33 6.52 -6.54
N ASN A 147 -8.19 6.05 -5.99
CA ASN A 147 -7.47 6.79 -4.97
C ASN A 147 -6.81 8.05 -5.53
N LEU A 148 -6.18 7.96 -6.69
CA LEU A 148 -5.59 9.10 -7.39
C LEU A 148 -6.67 10.12 -7.81
N LEU A 149 -7.80 9.63 -8.33
CA LEU A 149 -8.95 10.46 -8.70
C LEU A 149 -9.51 11.19 -7.47
N SER A 150 -9.61 10.49 -6.34
CA SER A 150 -10.06 11.10 -5.08
C SER A 150 -9.08 12.14 -4.56
N ALA A 151 -7.77 11.91 -4.70
CA ALA A 151 -6.74 12.89 -4.37
C ALA A 151 -6.86 14.13 -5.27
N ALA A 152 -7.08 13.95 -6.57
CA ALA A 152 -7.29 15.04 -7.52
C ALA A 152 -8.54 15.86 -7.18
N ILE A 153 -9.68 15.21 -6.90
CA ILE A 153 -10.94 15.89 -6.53
C ILE A 153 -10.78 16.64 -5.20
N LEU A 154 -10.12 16.05 -4.21
CA LEU A 154 -9.88 16.72 -2.94
C LEU A 154 -8.95 17.93 -3.10
N ARG A 155 -7.98 17.86 -4.02
CA ARG A 155 -7.09 18.97 -4.36
C ARG A 155 -7.83 20.11 -5.08
N THR A 156 -8.76 19.79 -6.00
CA THR A 156 -9.53 20.81 -6.72
C THR A 156 -10.66 21.42 -5.89
N ARG A 157 -11.20 20.71 -4.90
CA ARG A 157 -12.20 21.23 -3.93
C ARG A 157 -11.58 21.96 -2.72
N HIS A 158 -10.28 22.25 -2.76
CA HIS A 158 -9.63 23.24 -1.89
C HIS A 158 -9.47 24.55 -2.68
N VAL A 159 -10.56 25.30 -2.78
CA VAL A 159 -10.59 26.75 -3.01
C VAL A 159 -11.13 27.32 -1.68
N PRO A 160 -10.44 28.32 -1.10
CA PRO A 160 -10.00 28.40 0.29
C PRO A 160 -11.05 28.11 1.38
#